data_AF-A0A3A6Q531-F1
#
_entry.id   AF-A0A3A6Q531-F1
#
_cell.length_a   1.000
_cell.length_b   1.000
_cell.length_c   1.000
_cell.angle_alpha   90.00
_cell.angle_beta   90.00
_cell.angle_gamma   90.00
#
_symmetry.space_group_name_H-M   'P 1'
#
loop_
_entity.id
_entity.type
_entity.pdbx_description
1 polymer ?
#
loop_
_entity_poly.entity_id
_entity_poly.type
_entity_poly.pdbx_seq_one_letter_code
_entity_poly.pdbx_strand_id
1 'polypeptide(L)'
;MSVMLWTVGAFVVNLLLGIGLLLGVYKFMERRVTLGALSGIVVGTGVIYAQATLGEQWLTVTVSEMKLLVIAACLGAVIGVVGTVLTVKPDL
;
A
#
# COMPACT_ATOMS: atom_id res chain seq x y z
N MET A 1 8.35 -1.74 24.13
CA MET A 1 8.75 -2.26 22.80
C MET A 1 9.66 -1.22 22.15
N SER A 2 10.80 -1.59 21.58
CA SER A 2 11.68 -0.58 20.95
C SER A 2 11.05 -0.06 19.65
N VAL A 3 11.30 1.21 19.32
CA VAL A 3 10.83 1.84 18.07
C VAL A 3 11.25 1.00 16.86
N MET A 4 12.49 0.51 16.87
CA MET A 4 13.03 -0.37 15.83
C MET A 4 12.20 -1.64 15.64
N LEU A 5 11.83 -2.34 16.72
CA LEU A 5 11.02 -3.55 16.63
C LEU A 5 9.62 -3.26 16.06
N TRP A 6 9.04 -2.13 16.45
CA TRP A 6 7.72 -1.71 15.96
C TRP A 6 7.76 -1.36 14.47
N THR A 7 8.78 -0.60 14.03
CA THR A 7 8.98 -0.27 12.62
C THR A 7 9.18 -1.51 11.76
N VAL A 8 10.00 -2.47 12.22
CA VAL A 8 10.22 -3.73 11.50
C VAL A 8 8.92 -4.53 11.41
N GLY A 9 8.16 -4.64 12.51
CA GLY A 9 6.86 -5.30 12.52
C GLY A 9 5.88 -4.68 11.53
N ALA A 10 5.74 -3.34 11.56
CA ALA A 10 4.88 -2.60 10.65
C ALA A 10 5.30 -2.79 9.19
N PHE A 11 6.61 -2.79 8.90
CA PHE A 11 7.14 -3.05 7.56
C PHE A 11 6.77 -4.45 7.06
N VAL A 12 7.00 -5.49 7.88
CA VAL A 12 6.68 -6.87 7.52
C VAL A 12 5.18 -7.05 7.25
N VAL A 13 4.31 -6.49 8.10
CA VAL A 13 2.86 -6.55 7.90
C VAL A 13 2.46 -5.87 6.58
N ASN A 14 3.01 -4.68 6.30
CA ASN A 14 2.74 -3.98 5.04
C ASN A 14 3.24 -4.75 3.81
N LEU A 15 4.42 -5.36 3.90
CA LEU A 15 4.97 -6.18 2.82
C LEU A 15 4.07 -7.39 2.54
N LEU A 16 3.61 -8.09 3.57
CA LEU A 16 2.71 -9.23 3.42
C LEU A 16 1.36 -8.83 2.83
N LEU A 17 0.77 -7.71 3.29
CA LEU A 17 -0.46 -7.17 2.71
C LEU A 17 -0.28 -6.79 1.24
N GLY A 18 0.84 -6.15 0.91
CA GLY A 18 1.19 -5.77 -0.46
C GLY A 18 1.34 -6.98 -1.39
N ILE A 19 2.07 -8.01 -0.95
CA ILE A 19 2.22 -9.26 -1.70
C ILE A 19 0.85 -9.95 -1.88
N GLY A 20 0.06 -10.04 -0.82
CA GLY A 20 -1.27 -10.65 -0.87
C GLY A 20 -2.20 -9.93 -1.84
N LEU A 21 -2.21 -8.59 -1.81
CA LEU A 21 -2.97 -7.76 -2.73
C LEU A 21 -2.51 -7.99 -4.18
N LEU A 22 -1.20 -7.97 -4.44
CA LEU A 22 -0.63 -8.23 -5.76
C LEU A 22 -1.08 -9.59 -6.31
N LEU A 23 -0.87 -10.66 -5.55
CA LEU A 23 -1.26 -12.02 -5.97
C LEU A 23 -2.77 -12.13 -6.21
N GLY A 24 -3.58 -11.51 -5.36
CA GLY A 24 -5.03 -11.45 -5.52
C GLY A 24 -5.42 -10.75 -6.82
N VAL A 25 -4.88 -9.56 -7.06
CA VAL A 25 -5.14 -8.76 -8.26
C VAL A 25 -4.72 -9.51 -9.51
N TYR A 26 -3.52 -10.10 -9.54
CA TYR A 26 -3.04 -10.89 -10.69
C TYR A 26 -3.99 -12.05 -11.00
N LYS A 27 -4.40 -12.82 -9.99
CA LYS A 27 -5.35 -13.93 -10.15
C LYS A 27 -6.72 -13.46 -10.70
N PHE A 28 -7.18 -12.28 -10.32
CA PHE A 28 -8.41 -11.71 -10.90
C PHE A 28 -8.18 -11.15 -12.31
N MET A 29 -7.02 -10.58 -12.59
CA MET A 29 -6.65 -10.08 -13.93
C MET A 29 -6.58 -11.20 -14.96
N GLU A 30 -6.09 -12.40 -14.59
CA GLU A 30 -6.08 -13.59 -15.46
C GLU A 30 -7.49 -13.96 -15.95
N ARG A 31 -8.52 -13.70 -15.14
CA ARG A 31 -9.92 -13.95 -15.53
C ARG A 31 -10.48 -12.81 -16.37
N ARG A 32 -10.37 -11.58 -15.86
CA ARG A 32 -10.72 -10.33 -16.57
C ARG A 32 -9.93 -9.17 -15.99
N VAL A 33 -9.21 -8.45 -16.86
CA VAL A 33 -8.42 -7.27 -16.49
C VAL A 33 -9.23 -6.25 -15.68
N THR A 34 -10.46 -5.94 -16.11
CA THR A 34 -11.34 -4.99 -15.41
C THR A 34 -11.68 -5.43 -13.99
N LEU A 35 -11.88 -6.73 -13.76
CA LEU A 35 -12.17 -7.26 -12.42
C LEU A 35 -10.94 -7.18 -11.51
N GLY A 36 -9.76 -7.51 -12.04
CA GLY A 36 -8.50 -7.35 -11.31
C GLY A 36 -8.22 -5.90 -10.94
N ALA A 37 -8.38 -4.97 -11.88
CA ALA A 37 -8.19 -3.54 -11.62
C ALA A 37 -9.18 -3.00 -10.57
N LEU A 38 -10.48 -3.27 -10.72
CA LEU A 38 -11.50 -2.79 -9.78
C LEU A 38 -11.32 -3.40 -8.38
N SER A 39 -11.07 -4.71 -8.29
CA SER A 39 -10.83 -5.36 -7.00
C SER A 39 -9.56 -4.83 -6.33
N GLY A 40 -8.49 -4.61 -7.08
CA GLY A 40 -7.26 -4.00 -6.57
C GLY A 40 -7.49 -2.59 -6.02
N ILE A 41 -8.23 -1.75 -6.74
CA ILE A 41 -8.57 -0.38 -6.29
C ILE A 41 -9.42 -0.45 -5.01
N VAL A 42 -10.48 -1.24 -5.00
CA VAL A 42 -11.42 -1.30 -3.86
C VAL A 42 -10.73 -1.87 -2.62
N VAL A 43 -10.06 -3.02 -2.75
CA VAL A 43 -9.39 -3.68 -1.62
C VAL A 43 -8.20 -2.86 -1.14
N GLY A 44 -7.38 -2.33 -2.06
CA GLY A 44 -6.25 -1.48 -1.71
C GLY A 44 -6.69 -0.21 -0.97
N THR A 45 -7.75 0.45 -1.44
CA THR A 45 -8.33 1.62 -0.76
C THR A 45 -8.83 1.25 0.63
N GLY A 46 -9.51 0.10 0.77
CA GLY A 46 -10.00 -0.38 2.08
C GLY A 46 -8.86 -0.64 3.07
N VAL A 47 -7.76 -1.25 2.62
CA VAL A 47 -6.57 -1.49 3.45
C VAL A 47 -5.94 -0.17 3.89
N ILE A 48 -5.75 0.77 2.96
CA ILE A 48 -5.17 2.09 3.27
C ILE A 48 -6.06 2.85 4.26
N TYR A 49 -7.37 2.83 4.06
CA TYR A 49 -8.33 3.45 4.99
C TYR A 49 -8.21 2.86 6.39
N ALA A 50 -8.23 1.53 6.51
CA ALA A 50 -8.10 0.87 7.81
C ALA A 50 -6.77 1.21 8.49
N GLN A 51 -5.66 1.23 7.75
CA GLN A 51 -4.36 1.62 8.28
C GLN A 51 -4.32 3.08 8.72
N ALA A 52 -4.91 3.99 7.94
CA ALA A 52 -4.98 5.40 8.28
C ALA A 52 -5.81 5.64 9.55
N THR A 53 -6.98 4.99 9.67
CA THR A 53 -7.84 5.10 10.87
C THR A 53 -7.17 4.52 12.10
N LEU A 54 -6.53 3.35 12.00
CA LEU A 54 -5.79 2.77 13.14
C LEU A 54 -4.58 3.64 13.52
N GLY A 55 -3.86 4.17 12.53
CA GLY A 55 -2.75 5.10 12.76
C GLY A 55 -3.21 6.37 13.48
N GLU A 56 -4.33 6.95 13.08
CA GLU A 56 -4.93 8.11 13.75
C GLU A 56 -5.25 7.81 15.22
N GLN A 57 -5.92 6.68 15.48
CA GLN A 57 -6.31 6.26 16.83
C GLN A 57 -5.09 5.95 17.73
N TRP A 58 -4.04 5.35 17.18
CA TRP A 58 -2.89 4.90 17.97
C TRP A 58 -1.82 5.98 18.18
N LEU A 59 -1.67 6.91 17.24
CA LEU A 59 -0.59 7.90 17.28
C LEU A 59 -1.06 9.32 17.61
N THR A 60 -2.37 9.59 17.65
CA THR A 60 -2.94 10.93 17.95
C THR A 60 -2.22 12.03 17.16
N VAL A 61 -2.37 11.97 15.84
CA VAL A 61 -1.54 12.74 14.89
C VAL A 61 -2.16 14.12 14.62
N THR A 62 -1.33 15.16 14.58
CA THR A 62 -1.79 16.50 14.18
C THR A 62 -2.04 16.58 12.67
N VAL A 63 -2.83 17.56 12.23
CA VAL A 63 -3.12 17.77 10.80
C VAL A 63 -1.84 18.01 9.99
N SER A 64 -0.83 18.69 10.56
CA SER A 64 0.46 18.91 9.90
C SER A 64 1.26 17.63 9.70
N GLU A 65 1.29 16.75 10.70
CA GLU A 65 1.99 15.47 10.61
C GLU A 65 1.28 14.52 9.64
N MET A 66 -0.06 14.49 9.65
CA MET A 66 -0.85 13.69 8.71
C MET A 66 -0.56 14.10 7.26
N LYS A 67 -0.44 15.40 6.97
CA LYS A 67 -0.06 15.88 5.63
C LYS A 67 1.31 15.34 5.20
N LEU A 68 2.30 15.34 6.07
CA LEU A 68 3.63 14.80 5.77
C LEU A 68 3.59 13.29 5.51
N LEU A 69 2.82 12.54 6.31
CA LEU A 69 2.63 11.09 6.12
C LEU A 69 1.96 10.78 4.78
N VAL A 70 0.93 11.54 4.40
CA VAL A 70 0.26 11.39 3.09
C VAL A 70 1.23 11.69 1.95
N ILE A 71 2.01 12.78 2.04
CA ILE A 71 3.02 13.11 1.02
C ILE A 71 4.06 12.00 0.90
N ALA A 72 4.55 11.47 2.03
CA ALA A 72 5.51 10.37 2.04
C ALA A 72 4.93 9.10 1.41
N ALA A 73 3.67 8.77 1.72
CA ALA A 73 2.97 7.64 1.12
C ALA A 73 2.79 7.81 -0.40
N CYS A 74 2.37 9.00 -0.85
CA CYS A 74 2.24 9.32 -2.28
C CYS A 74 3.58 9.21 -3.02
N LEU A 75 4.66 9.77 -2.45
CA LEU A 75 6.00 9.66 -3.01
C LEU A 75 6.45 8.19 -3.09
N GLY A 76 6.24 7.41 -2.03
CA GLY A 76 6.55 5.98 -2.00
C GLY A 76 5.79 5.20 -3.07
N ALA A 77 4.49 5.48 -3.25
CA ALA A 77 3.68 4.86 -4.30
C ALA A 77 4.18 5.23 -5.70
N VAL A 78 4.48 6.50 -5.97
CA VAL A 78 5.01 6.95 -7.27
C VAL A 78 6.36 6.30 -7.56
N ILE A 79 7.28 6.29 -6.59
CA ILE A 79 8.59 5.64 -6.71
C ILE A 79 8.41 4.14 -6.98
N GLY A 80 7.48 3.48 -6.28
CA GLY A 80 7.18 2.07 -6.48
C GLY A 80 6.68 1.79 -7.90
N VAL A 81 5.70 2.55 -8.39
CA VAL A 81 5.14 2.37 -9.74
C VAL A 81 6.19 2.68 -10.80
N VAL A 82 6.83 3.85 -10.74
CA VAL A 82 7.84 4.27 -11.73
C VAL A 82 9.02 3.31 -11.72
N GLY A 83 9.54 2.95 -10.53
CA GLY A 83 10.61 1.98 -10.39
C GLY A 83 10.25 0.62 -10.99
N THR A 84 9.03 0.15 -10.77
CA THR A 84 8.56 -1.12 -11.35
C THR A 84 8.45 -1.03 -12.85
N VAL A 85 7.84 0.02 -13.42
CA VAL A 85 7.69 0.18 -14.88
C VAL A 85 9.03 0.33 -15.60
N LEU A 86 10.00 1.01 -14.96
CA LEU A 86 11.35 1.18 -15.53
C LEU A 86 12.19 -0.11 -15.44
N THR A 87 11.97 -0.93 -14.42
CA THR A 87 12.73 -2.17 -14.19
C THR A 87 12.12 -3.37 -14.90
N VAL A 88 10.80 -3.48 -14.85
CA VAL A 88 10.01 -4.55 -15.45
C VAL A 88 9.29 -3.93 -16.63
N LYS A 89 9.75 -4.22 -17.85
CA LYS A 89 9.00 -3.85 -19.05
C LYS A 89 7.63 -4.55 -18.97
N PRO A 90 6.52 -3.81 -18.96
CA PRO A 90 5.22 -4.43 -19.07
C PRO A 90 5.07 -4.95 -20.51
N ASP A 91 5.13 -6.28 -20.67
CA ASP A 91 4.61 -6.94 -21.87
C ASP A 91 3.08 -6.88 -21.74
N LEU A 92 2.48 -5.81 -22.26
CA LEU A 92 1.02 -5.68 -22.43
C LEU A 92 0.58 -6.35 -23.73
#